data_AF-A0AA42P6C8-F1
#
_entry.id   AF-A0AA42P6C8-F1
#
_cell.length_a   1.000
_cell.length_b   1.000
_cell.length_c   1.000
_cell.angle_alpha   90.00
_cell.angle_beta   90.00
_cell.angle_gamma   90.00
#
_symmetry.space_group_name_H-M   'P 1'
#
loop_
_entity.id
_entity.type
_entity.pdbx_description
1 polymer ?
#
loop_
_entity_poly.entity_id
_entity_poly.type
_entity_poly.pdbx_seq_one_letter_code
_entity_poly.pdbx_strand_id
1 'polypeptide(L)'
;MTAWLKFVPSWAWWVLALAVVAGGQQMRILSAQYDAAQAQADLADYRTEVSERDRRAALYVMQENQRRQAATEKADAEAQEQLAAARTDAERAGSALERLKLRLAASEQRSRDAGNAITAQLSQAAEGAARVRADVFGRIGEAAQLYAGVADERGIAGSACEKAYDSVSR
;
A
#
# COMPACT_ATOMS: atom_id res chain seq x y z
N MET A 1 52.65 35.19 73.81
CA MET A 1 52.97 34.65 72.47
C MET A 1 52.44 35.60 71.38
N THR A 2 52.91 36.85 71.34
CA THR A 2 52.40 37.88 70.40
C THR A 2 53.52 38.74 69.78
N ALA A 3 54.78 38.41 70.04
CA ALA A 3 55.93 39.19 69.55
C ALA A 3 56.29 38.93 68.08
N TRP A 4 55.80 37.85 67.48
CA TRP A 4 56.13 37.46 66.10
C TRP A 4 55.28 38.17 65.02
N LEU A 5 54.12 38.71 65.37
CA LEU A 5 53.24 39.46 64.43
C LEU A 5 53.81 40.83 64.02
N LYS A 6 54.78 41.38 64.75
CA LYS A 6 55.38 42.71 64.50
C LYS A 6 56.48 42.72 63.43
N PHE A 7 56.94 41.55 62.98
CA PHE A 7 57.98 41.41 61.95
C PHE A 7 57.43 41.07 60.57
N VAL A 8 56.12 40.86 60.45
CA VAL A 8 55.47 40.58 59.17
C VAL A 8 55.25 41.91 58.44
N PRO A 9 55.88 42.14 57.28
CA PRO A 9 55.69 43.36 56.52
C PRO A 9 54.22 43.52 56.09
N SER A 10 53.71 44.75 56.06
CA SER A 10 52.32 45.03 55.65
C SER A 10 51.97 44.51 54.25
N TRP A 11 52.95 44.36 53.36
CA TRP A 11 52.75 43.78 52.02
C TRP A 11 52.40 42.27 52.05
N ALA A 12 52.82 41.54 53.09
CA ALA A 12 52.52 40.11 53.21
C ALA A 12 51.02 39.85 53.43
N TRP A 13 50.33 40.74 54.14
CA TRP A 13 48.87 40.69 54.30
C TRP A 13 48.13 40.92 52.98
N TRP A 14 48.64 41.79 52.11
CA TRP A 14 48.08 42.02 50.77
C TRP A 14 48.26 40.82 49.85
N VAL A 15 49.42 40.15 49.89
CA VAL A 15 49.67 38.92 49.11
C VAL A 15 48.76 37.79 49.58
N LEU A 16 48.55 37.64 50.90
CA LEU A 16 47.65 36.63 51.45
C LEU A 16 46.19 36.90 51.05
N ALA A 17 45.75 38.17 51.09
CA ALA A 17 44.42 38.55 50.61
C ALA A 17 44.22 38.24 49.12
N LEU A 18 45.22 38.54 48.27
CA LEU A 18 45.18 38.21 46.84
C LEU A 18 45.18 36.70 46.60
N ALA A 19 45.95 35.92 47.35
CA ALA A 19 45.95 34.46 47.24
C ALA A 19 44.60 33.84 47.62
N VAL A 20 43.93 34.36 48.66
CA VAL A 20 42.58 33.93 49.05
C VAL A 20 41.56 34.27 47.97
N VAL A 21 41.62 35.48 47.39
CA VAL A 21 40.72 35.87 46.30
C VAL A 21 40.96 35.03 45.04
N ALA A 22 42.21 34.81 44.66
CA ALA A 22 42.57 33.98 43.51
C ALA A 22 42.14 32.52 43.70
N GLY A 23 42.36 31.94 44.88
CA GLY A 23 41.88 30.59 45.22
C GLY A 23 40.35 30.49 45.21
N GLY A 24 39.65 31.52 45.71
CA GLY A 24 38.19 31.62 45.65
C GLY A 24 37.66 31.71 44.22
N GLN A 25 38.32 32.46 43.34
CA GLN A 25 37.96 32.55 41.92
C GLN A 25 38.25 31.23 41.18
N GLN A 26 39.34 30.54 41.48
CA GLN A 26 39.65 29.22 40.91
C GLN A 26 38.62 28.15 41.30
N MET A 27 38.18 28.12 42.56
CA MET A 27 37.10 27.24 43.02
C MET A 27 35.78 27.51 42.29
N ARG A 28 35.45 28.78 42.02
CA ARG A 28 34.24 29.16 41.27
C ARG A 28 34.33 28.77 39.79
N ILE A 29 35.50 28.88 39.17
CA ILE A 29 35.69 28.47 37.78
C ILE A 29 35.62 26.95 37.63
N LEU A 30 36.21 26.19 38.55
CA LEU A 30 36.15 24.73 38.55
C LEU A 30 34.73 24.21 38.77
N SER A 31 33.98 24.79 39.72
CA SER A 31 32.57 24.45 39.92
C SER A 31 31.72 24.82 38.69
N ALA A 32 31.92 25.99 38.10
CA ALA A 32 31.19 26.37 36.88
C ALA A 32 31.51 25.44 35.68
N GLN A 33 32.77 24.99 35.54
CA GLN A 33 33.13 24.01 34.51
C GLN A 33 32.52 22.63 34.78
N TYR A 34 32.45 22.22 36.04
CA TYR A 34 31.78 20.98 36.44
C TYR A 34 30.29 21.03 36.14
N ASP A 35 29.60 22.10 36.53
CA ASP A 35 28.17 22.29 36.25
C ASP A 35 27.90 22.32 34.73
N ALA A 36 28.78 22.98 33.96
CA ALA A 36 28.67 23.02 32.51
C ALA A 36 28.91 21.65 31.85
N ALA A 37 29.87 20.87 32.37
CA ALA A 37 30.15 19.51 31.88
C ALA A 37 29.00 18.55 32.23
N GLN A 38 28.42 18.68 33.43
CA GLN A 38 27.27 17.89 33.85
C GLN A 38 26.04 18.22 33.00
N ALA A 39 25.74 19.50 32.77
CA ALA A 39 24.63 19.91 31.93
C ALA A 39 24.77 19.42 30.47
N GLN A 40 26.00 19.35 29.94
CA GLN A 40 26.26 18.77 28.61
C GLN A 40 26.06 17.26 28.60
N ALA A 41 26.50 16.56 29.65
CA ALA A 41 26.31 15.12 29.79
C ALA A 41 24.82 14.76 29.88
N ASP A 42 24.05 15.47 30.71
CA ASP A 42 22.61 15.27 30.86
C ASP A 42 21.86 15.52 29.55
N LEU A 43 22.28 16.54 28.79
CA LEU A 43 21.68 16.85 27.49
C LEU A 43 22.04 15.80 26.42
N ALA A 44 23.25 15.24 26.46
CA ALA A 44 23.64 14.14 25.60
C ALA A 44 22.82 12.87 25.91
N ASP A 45 22.66 12.54 27.20
CA ASP A 45 21.89 11.40 27.66
C ASP A 45 20.40 11.52 27.28
N TYR A 46 19.82 12.71 27.51
CA TYR A 46 18.46 13.02 27.09
C TYR A 46 18.27 12.88 25.57
N ARG A 47 19.21 13.38 24.76
CA ARG A 47 19.16 13.22 23.30
C ARG A 47 19.21 11.75 22.89
N THR A 48 20.04 10.94 23.54
CA THR A 48 20.09 9.50 23.25
C THR A 48 18.79 8.82 23.63
N GLU A 49 18.21 9.12 24.79
CA GLU A 49 16.93 8.55 25.21
C GLU A 49 15.79 8.91 24.25
N VAL A 50 15.70 10.18 23.83
CA VAL A 50 14.72 10.61 22.82
C VAL A 50 14.94 9.89 21.50
N SER A 51 16.19 9.78 21.03
CA SER A 51 16.50 9.07 19.79
C SER A 51 16.11 7.60 19.81
N GLU A 52 16.25 6.94 20.96
CA GLU A 52 15.83 5.56 21.13
C GLU A 52 14.31 5.42 21.16
N ARG A 53 13.62 6.34 21.84
CA ARG A 53 12.14 6.36 21.85
C ARG A 53 11.59 6.58 20.45
N ASP A 54 12.15 7.54 19.71
CA ASP A 54 11.77 7.82 18.32
C ASP A 54 12.04 6.61 17.42
N ARG A 55 13.18 5.94 17.59
CA ARG A 55 13.50 4.71 16.84
C ARG A 55 12.50 3.59 17.14
N ARG A 56 12.12 3.38 18.41
CA ARG A 56 11.12 2.37 18.79
C ARG A 56 9.74 2.72 18.22
N ALA A 57 9.34 3.99 18.30
CA ALA A 57 8.09 4.47 17.72
C ALA A 57 8.06 4.29 16.19
N ALA A 58 9.16 4.64 15.50
CA ALA A 58 9.28 4.47 14.06
C ALA A 58 9.20 2.98 13.65
N LEU A 59 9.87 2.09 14.37
CA LEU A 59 9.80 0.64 14.12
C LEU A 59 8.38 0.10 14.31
N TYR A 60 7.68 0.54 15.36
CA TYR A 60 6.29 0.15 15.60
C TYR A 60 5.37 0.61 14.46
N VAL A 61 5.50 1.86 14.02
CA VAL A 61 4.72 2.41 12.90
C VAL A 61 5.03 1.65 11.61
N MET A 62 6.30 1.32 11.33
CA MET A 62 6.67 0.55 10.15
C MET A 62 6.10 -0.87 10.19
N GLN A 63 6.15 -1.53 11.34
CA GLN A 63 5.59 -2.88 11.49
C GLN A 63 4.07 -2.90 11.32
N GLU A 64 3.36 -1.91 11.88
CA GLU A 64 1.92 -1.79 11.72
C GLU A 64 1.53 -1.47 10.27
N ASN A 65 2.28 -0.58 9.60
CA ASN A 65 2.08 -0.31 8.18
C ASN A 65 2.36 -1.54 7.31
N GLN A 66 3.42 -2.29 7.60
CA GLN A 66 3.71 -3.55 6.90
C GLN A 66 2.61 -4.59 7.12
N ARG A 67 2.06 -4.70 8.33
CA ARG A 67 0.92 -5.57 8.64
C ARG A 67 -0.30 -5.20 7.79
N ARG A 68 -0.62 -3.91 7.69
CA ARG A 68 -1.73 -3.40 6.88
C ARG A 68 -1.49 -3.59 5.38
N GLN A 69 -0.28 -3.29 4.90
CA GLN A 69 0.09 -3.48 3.48
C GLN A 69 0.04 -4.95 3.08
N ALA A 70 0.59 -5.86 3.89
CA ALA A 70 0.54 -7.29 3.59
C ALA A 70 -0.90 -7.84 3.57
N ALA A 71 -1.80 -7.25 4.36
CA ALA A 71 -3.20 -7.61 4.37
C ALA A 71 -3.92 -7.12 3.09
N THR A 72 -3.67 -5.88 2.67
CA THR A 72 -4.23 -5.33 1.43
C THR A 72 -3.66 -6.01 0.19
N GLU A 73 -2.34 -6.29 0.15
CA GLU A 73 -1.68 -6.97 -0.97
C GLU A 73 -2.26 -8.36 -1.23
N LYS A 74 -2.63 -9.10 -0.17
CA LYS A 74 -3.30 -10.40 -0.32
C LYS A 74 -4.68 -10.26 -0.94
N ALA A 75 -5.47 -9.28 -0.49
CA ALA A 75 -6.79 -9.02 -1.05
C ALA A 75 -6.69 -8.60 -2.53
N ASP A 76 -5.72 -7.75 -2.86
CA ASP A 76 -5.46 -7.31 -4.23
C ASP A 76 -4.99 -8.47 -5.13
N ALA A 77 -4.11 -9.34 -4.62
CA ALA A 77 -3.65 -10.52 -5.36
C ALA A 77 -4.79 -11.49 -5.67
N GLU A 78 -5.65 -11.78 -4.69
CA GLU A 78 -6.84 -12.61 -4.89
C GLU A 78 -7.82 -11.98 -5.89
N ALA A 79 -8.00 -10.66 -5.85
CA ALA A 79 -8.84 -9.94 -6.81
C ALA A 79 -8.27 -10.01 -8.23
N GLN A 80 -6.96 -9.85 -8.39
CA GLN A 80 -6.29 -9.99 -9.69
C GLN A 80 -6.40 -11.41 -10.25
N GLU A 81 -6.28 -12.44 -9.41
CA GLU A 81 -6.47 -13.83 -9.81
C GLU A 81 -7.90 -14.07 -10.31
N GLN A 82 -8.91 -13.59 -9.56
CA GLN A 82 -10.31 -13.71 -9.97
C GLN A 82 -10.60 -12.95 -11.28
N LEU A 83 -10.03 -11.75 -11.46
CA LEU A 83 -10.16 -11.00 -12.72
C LEU A 83 -9.50 -11.76 -13.89
N ALA A 84 -8.34 -12.37 -13.68
CA ALA A 84 -7.67 -13.17 -14.70
C ALA A 84 -8.48 -14.42 -15.07
N ALA A 85 -9.06 -15.10 -14.08
CA ALA A 85 -9.94 -16.24 -14.30
C ALA A 85 -11.20 -15.83 -15.10
N ALA A 86 -11.89 -14.77 -14.68
CA ALA A 86 -13.08 -14.25 -15.36
C ALA A 86 -12.78 -13.86 -16.81
N ARG A 87 -11.64 -13.19 -17.06
CA ARG A 87 -11.19 -12.85 -18.43
C ARG A 87 -10.94 -14.09 -19.28
N THR A 88 -10.24 -15.09 -18.74
CA THR A 88 -9.96 -16.34 -19.45
C THR A 88 -11.24 -17.10 -19.79
N ASP A 89 -12.20 -17.11 -18.87
CA ASP A 89 -13.51 -17.73 -19.08
C ASP A 89 -14.32 -17.00 -20.15
N ALA A 90 -14.32 -15.66 -20.13
CA ALA A 90 -14.94 -14.83 -21.15
C ALA A 90 -14.31 -15.06 -22.54
N GLU A 91 -12.99 -15.14 -22.64
CA GLU A 91 -12.28 -15.47 -23.89
C GLU A 91 -12.64 -16.87 -24.40
N ARG A 92 -12.67 -17.87 -23.50
CA ARG A 92 -13.10 -19.23 -23.87
C ARG A 92 -14.53 -19.25 -24.40
N ALA A 93 -15.45 -18.56 -23.73
CA ALA A 93 -16.84 -18.42 -24.18
C ALA A 93 -16.95 -17.71 -25.53
N GLY A 94 -16.22 -16.60 -25.73
CA GLY A 94 -16.15 -15.87 -27.00
C GLY A 94 -15.63 -16.76 -28.14
N SER A 95 -14.55 -17.51 -27.90
CA SER A 95 -14.00 -18.44 -28.89
C SER A 95 -14.99 -19.57 -29.25
N ALA A 96 -15.75 -20.06 -28.27
CA ALA A 96 -16.75 -21.09 -28.49
C ALA A 96 -17.94 -20.56 -29.30
N LEU A 97 -18.38 -19.33 -29.03
CA LEU A 97 -19.41 -18.64 -29.79
C LEU A 97 -18.97 -18.45 -31.25
N GLU A 98 -17.74 -18.01 -31.49
CA GLU A 98 -17.21 -17.81 -32.85
C GLU A 98 -17.16 -19.13 -33.64
N ARG A 99 -16.71 -20.21 -33.01
CA ARG A 99 -16.76 -21.55 -33.63
C ARG A 99 -18.18 -21.99 -33.97
N LEU A 100 -19.16 -21.67 -33.12
CA LEU A 100 -20.57 -21.97 -33.38
C LEU A 100 -21.10 -21.15 -34.57
N LYS A 101 -20.77 -19.86 -34.66
CA LYS A 101 -21.13 -19.00 -35.79
C LYS A 101 -20.57 -19.53 -37.11
N LEU A 102 -19.29 -19.92 -37.15
CA LEU A 102 -18.66 -20.52 -38.34
C LEU A 102 -19.33 -21.84 -38.75
N ARG A 103 -19.67 -22.70 -37.79
CA ARG A 103 -20.38 -23.96 -38.07
C ARG A 103 -21.79 -23.73 -38.60
N LEU A 104 -22.49 -22.74 -38.08
CA LEU A 104 -23.82 -22.35 -38.56
C LEU A 104 -23.75 -21.84 -40.00
N ALA A 105 -22.83 -20.91 -40.28
CA ALA A 105 -22.62 -20.38 -41.64
C ALA A 105 -22.25 -21.49 -42.65
N ALA A 106 -21.37 -22.41 -42.26
CA ALA A 106 -21.01 -23.57 -43.09
C ALA A 106 -22.21 -24.52 -43.33
N SER A 107 -23.10 -24.67 -42.33
CA SER A 107 -24.32 -25.47 -42.48
C SER A 107 -25.32 -24.81 -43.41
N GLU A 108 -25.54 -23.50 -43.28
CA GLU A 108 -26.42 -22.73 -44.17
C GLU A 108 -25.94 -22.80 -45.62
N GLN A 109 -24.63 -22.68 -45.85
CA GLN A 109 -24.06 -22.79 -47.20
C GLN A 109 -24.35 -24.16 -47.83
N ARG A 110 -24.10 -25.26 -47.08
CA ARG A 110 -24.39 -26.62 -47.57
C ARG A 110 -25.88 -26.83 -47.87
N SER A 111 -26.78 -26.26 -47.05
CA SER A 111 -28.21 -26.34 -47.29
C SER A 111 -28.63 -25.64 -48.58
N ARG A 112 -28.01 -24.50 -48.92
CA ARG A 112 -28.27 -23.79 -50.18
C ARG A 112 -27.76 -24.55 -51.40
N ASP A 113 -26.59 -25.16 -51.30
CA ASP A 113 -25.97 -25.92 -52.40
C ASP A 113 -26.78 -27.17 -52.78
N ALA A 114 -27.65 -27.68 -51.90
CA ALA A 114 -28.41 -28.92 -52.08
C ALA A 114 -29.87 -28.73 -52.60
N GLY A 115 -30.34 -27.51 -52.90
CA GLY A 115 -31.78 -27.20 -53.09
C GLY A 115 -32.37 -27.39 -54.51
N ASN A 116 -33.61 -27.90 -54.59
CA ASN A 116 -34.50 -27.94 -55.79
C ASN A 116 -35.54 -26.78 -55.74
N ALA A 117 -35.97 -26.23 -56.89
CA ALA A 117 -36.57 -24.90 -57.02
C ALA A 117 -37.90 -24.64 -56.26
N ILE A 118 -38.80 -25.62 -56.16
CA ILE A 118 -40.09 -25.44 -55.44
C ILE A 118 -39.89 -25.53 -53.92
N THR A 119 -39.05 -26.47 -53.48
CA THR A 119 -38.62 -26.58 -52.08
C THR A 119 -37.78 -25.36 -51.67
N ALA A 120 -37.01 -24.78 -52.60
CA ALA A 120 -36.16 -23.63 -52.34
C ALA A 120 -36.95 -22.38 -51.89
N GLN A 121 -38.16 -22.15 -52.42
CA GLN A 121 -38.98 -20.99 -52.05
C GLN A 121 -39.53 -21.10 -50.61
N LEU A 122 -40.05 -22.28 -50.24
CA LEU A 122 -40.52 -22.57 -48.88
C LEU A 122 -39.36 -22.60 -47.88
N SER A 123 -38.22 -23.19 -48.29
CA SER A 123 -36.98 -23.19 -47.50
C SER A 123 -36.42 -21.78 -47.32
N GLN A 124 -36.53 -20.89 -48.30
CA GLN A 124 -36.08 -19.49 -48.17
C GLN A 124 -36.85 -18.72 -47.10
N ALA A 125 -38.18 -18.87 -47.04
CA ALA A 125 -38.99 -18.22 -46.01
C ALA A 125 -38.68 -18.76 -44.61
N ALA A 126 -38.50 -20.09 -44.49
CA ALA A 126 -38.09 -20.73 -43.23
C ALA A 126 -36.66 -20.31 -42.81
N GLU A 127 -35.72 -20.23 -43.75
CA GLU A 127 -34.37 -19.73 -43.52
C GLU A 127 -34.35 -18.25 -43.09
N GLY A 128 -35.20 -17.41 -43.67
CA GLY A 128 -35.31 -16.00 -43.28
C GLY A 128 -35.71 -15.84 -41.81
N ALA A 129 -36.73 -16.60 -41.37
CA ALA A 129 -37.15 -16.62 -39.96
C ALA A 129 -36.09 -17.24 -39.03
N ALA A 130 -35.33 -18.23 -39.50
CA ALA A 130 -34.21 -18.81 -38.76
C ALA A 130 -33.04 -17.81 -38.61
N ARG A 131 -32.67 -17.10 -39.68
CA ARG A 131 -31.62 -16.08 -39.68
C ARG A 131 -31.95 -14.90 -38.77
N VAL A 132 -33.18 -14.39 -38.80
CA VAL A 132 -33.60 -13.32 -37.89
C VAL A 132 -33.51 -13.77 -36.42
N ARG A 133 -33.94 -15.00 -36.10
CA ARG A 133 -33.77 -15.53 -34.74
C ARG A 133 -32.30 -15.67 -34.35
N ALA A 134 -31.46 -16.19 -35.25
CA ALA A 134 -30.03 -16.32 -35.00
C ALA A 134 -29.34 -14.97 -34.79
N ASP A 135 -29.72 -13.95 -35.57
CA ASP A 135 -29.22 -12.57 -35.42
C ASP A 135 -29.66 -11.96 -34.07
N VAL A 136 -30.95 -12.06 -33.73
CA VAL A 136 -31.47 -11.56 -32.45
C VAL A 136 -30.81 -12.25 -31.26
N PHE A 137 -30.71 -13.59 -31.27
CA PHE A 137 -30.02 -14.32 -30.21
C PHE A 137 -28.51 -14.01 -30.17
N GLY A 138 -27.89 -13.75 -31.32
CA GLY A 138 -26.50 -13.30 -31.41
C GLY A 138 -26.31 -11.95 -30.71
N ARG A 139 -27.17 -10.96 -31.00
CA ARG A 139 -27.12 -9.63 -30.38
C ARG A 139 -27.44 -9.65 -28.90
N ILE A 140 -28.40 -10.48 -28.47
CA ILE A 140 -28.69 -10.70 -27.05
C ILE A 140 -27.50 -11.33 -26.34
N GLY A 141 -26.85 -12.32 -26.97
CA GLY A 141 -25.64 -12.96 -26.43
C GLY A 141 -24.49 -11.97 -26.26
N GLU A 142 -24.25 -11.11 -27.25
CA GLU A 142 -23.22 -10.06 -27.17
C GLU A 142 -23.53 -9.04 -26.05
N ALA A 143 -24.78 -8.59 -25.94
CA ALA A 143 -25.20 -7.71 -24.85
C ALA A 143 -25.04 -8.41 -23.48
N ALA A 144 -25.42 -9.68 -23.37
CA ALA A 144 -25.26 -10.45 -22.14
C ALA A 144 -23.79 -10.60 -21.73
N GLN A 145 -22.88 -10.82 -22.69
CA GLN A 145 -21.44 -10.86 -22.42
C GLN A 145 -20.91 -9.51 -21.91
N LEU A 146 -21.36 -8.39 -22.50
CA LEU A 146 -20.98 -7.06 -22.03
C LEU A 146 -21.43 -6.84 -20.57
N TYR A 147 -22.70 -7.14 -20.25
CA TYR A 147 -23.21 -6.98 -18.90
C TYR A 147 -22.55 -7.92 -17.90
N ALA A 148 -22.27 -9.17 -18.30
CA ALA A 148 -21.54 -10.12 -17.47
C ALA A 148 -20.14 -9.61 -17.13
N GLY A 149 -19.39 -9.09 -18.11
CA GLY A 149 -18.05 -8.52 -17.87
C GLY A 149 -18.08 -7.35 -16.87
N VAL A 150 -19.06 -6.44 -16.99
CA VAL A 150 -19.23 -5.33 -16.03
C VAL A 150 -19.65 -5.84 -14.66
N ALA A 151 -20.50 -6.87 -14.59
CA ALA A 151 -20.94 -7.47 -13.33
C ALA A 151 -19.78 -8.17 -12.62
N ASP A 152 -18.94 -8.92 -13.34
CA ASP A 152 -17.75 -9.57 -12.80
C ASP A 152 -16.75 -8.54 -12.28
N GLU A 153 -16.45 -7.49 -13.06
CA GLU A 153 -15.54 -6.43 -12.64
C GLU A 153 -16.01 -5.74 -11.35
N ARG A 154 -17.30 -5.38 -11.28
CA ARG A 154 -17.88 -4.76 -10.08
C ARG A 154 -17.97 -5.71 -8.90
N GLY A 155 -18.32 -6.97 -9.15
CA GLY A 155 -18.41 -8.01 -8.12
C GLY A 155 -17.05 -8.28 -7.49
N ILE A 156 -16.01 -8.42 -8.31
CA ILE A 156 -14.65 -8.63 -7.83
C ILE A 156 -14.16 -7.39 -7.08
N ALA A 157 -14.35 -6.18 -7.62
CA ALA A 157 -13.97 -4.94 -6.93
C ALA A 157 -14.68 -4.78 -5.57
N GLY A 158 -15.99 -5.07 -5.52
CA GLY A 158 -16.75 -5.03 -4.27
C GLY A 158 -16.25 -6.05 -3.24
N SER A 159 -16.01 -7.30 -3.65
CA SER A 159 -15.50 -8.34 -2.76
C SER A 159 -14.07 -8.04 -2.28
N ALA A 160 -13.25 -7.40 -3.11
CA ALA A 160 -11.92 -6.93 -2.73
C ALA A 160 -12.00 -5.84 -1.65
N CYS A 161 -12.91 -4.87 -1.81
CA CYS A 161 -13.15 -3.84 -0.80
C CYS A 161 -13.62 -4.44 0.53
N GLU A 162 -14.54 -5.42 0.50
CA GLU A 162 -15.03 -6.11 1.70
C GLU A 162 -13.89 -6.84 2.42
N LYS A 163 -13.09 -7.63 1.68
CA LYS A 163 -11.92 -8.32 2.24
C LYS A 163 -10.88 -7.37 2.80
N ALA A 164 -10.60 -6.27 2.11
CA ALA A 164 -9.66 -5.25 2.59
C ALA A 164 -10.15 -4.62 3.90
N TYR A 165 -11.44 -4.29 4.00
CA TYR A 165 -12.05 -3.77 5.23
C TYR A 165 -12.00 -4.79 6.38
N ASP A 166 -12.37 -6.05 6.11
CA ASP A 166 -12.29 -7.15 7.09
C ASP A 166 -10.87 -7.37 7.60
N SER A 167 -9.86 -7.16 6.76
CA SER A 167 -8.46 -7.33 7.10
C SER A 167 -7.90 -6.24 8.02
N VAL A 168 -8.50 -5.04 8.02
CA VAL A 168 -8.10 -3.91 8.87
C VAL A 168 -8.96 -3.83 10.14
N SER A 169 -10.20 -4.34 10.09
CA SER A 169 -11.15 -4.30 11.21
C SER A 169 -10.95 -5.43 12.23
N ARG A 170 -10.25 -6.51 11.87
CA ARG A 170 -9.92 -7.66 12.74
C ARG A 170 -8.54 -7.53 13.37
#